data_AF-A0A359E8N7-F1
#
_entry.id   AF-A0A359E8N7-F1
#
_cell.length_a   1.000
_cell.length_b   1.000
_cell.length_c   1.000
_cell.angle_alpha   90.00
_cell.angle_beta   90.00
_cell.angle_gamma   90.00
#
_symmetry.space_group_name_H-M   'P 1'
#
loop_
_entity.id
_entity.type
_entity.pdbx_description
1 polymer ?
#
loop_
_entity_poly.entity_id
_entity_poly.type
_entity_poly.pdbx_seq_one_letter_code
_entity_poly.pdbx_strand_id
1 'polypeptide(L)'
;MNAEGYDGDEIIITGTKIITTKPRYKDDFNPDEIYLDRLDGRNSIFVFVRQPGVEVRIQGDELHYDSRKRSRKKYSNDDRLDFEFNLQAKIPRHLMAEISTINGGEVVVEGMKNGVEAFNVNGSVFV
;
A
#
# COMPACT_ATOMS: atom_id res chain seq x y z
N MET A 1 1.73 9.17 -0.87
CA MET A 1 2.90 8.30 -0.61
C MET A 1 4.16 9.07 -0.95
N ASN A 2 5.19 8.97 -0.12
CA ASN A 2 6.51 9.57 -0.40
C ASN A 2 7.53 8.44 -0.65
N ALA A 3 8.29 8.52 -1.74
CA ALA A 3 9.42 7.66 -2.03
C ALA A 3 10.72 8.47 -2.12
N GLU A 4 11.68 8.18 -1.24
CA GLU A 4 12.93 8.91 -1.12
C GLU A 4 14.12 8.02 -1.51
N GLY A 5 14.94 8.50 -2.43
CA GLY A 5 16.25 7.94 -2.72
C GLY A 5 17.26 8.25 -1.61
N TYR A 6 17.83 7.24 -0.97
CA TYR A 6 18.81 7.40 0.12
C TYR A 6 20.10 6.58 -0.10
N ASP A 7 21.15 6.88 0.66
CA ASP A 7 22.48 6.26 0.50
C ASP A 7 22.65 4.90 1.19
N GLY A 8 21.56 4.24 1.59
CA GLY A 8 21.63 2.87 2.13
C GLY A 8 21.57 1.79 1.07
N ASP A 9 21.44 0.55 1.53
CA ASP A 9 21.49 -0.69 0.76
C ASP A 9 20.19 -1.51 0.83
N GLU A 10 19.23 -1.10 1.66
CA GLU A 10 17.95 -1.79 1.85
C GLU A 10 16.78 -0.97 1.28
N ILE A 11 15.73 -1.65 0.84
CA ILE A 11 14.45 -0.98 0.58
C ILE A 11 13.65 -1.00 1.87
N ILE A 12 13.36 0.19 2.41
CA ILE A 12 12.62 0.35 3.66
C ILE A 12 11.25 0.89 3.33
N ILE A 13 10.19 0.14 3.65
CA ILE A 13 8.81 0.58 3.48
C ILE A 13 8.18 0.67 4.87
N THR A 14 7.68 1.86 5.20
CA THR A 14 6.99 2.15 6.44
C THR A 14 5.59 2.66 6.15
N GLY A 15 4.69 2.51 7.11
CA GLY A 15 3.32 2.95 6.95
C GLY A 15 2.69 3.32 8.28
N THR A 16 1.94 4.42 8.27
CA THR A 16 1.07 4.79 9.39
C THR A 16 -0.35 4.35 9.08
N LYS A 17 -0.91 3.48 9.93
CA LYS A 17 -2.30 3.01 9.84
C LYS A 17 -3.21 3.96 10.60
N ILE A 18 -4.20 4.51 9.93
CA ILE A 18 -5.28 5.31 10.53
C ILE A 18 -6.55 4.48 10.41
N ILE A 19 -7.26 4.31 11.52
CA ILE A 19 -8.56 3.63 11.55
C ILE A 19 -9.59 4.59 12.12
N THR A 20 -10.66 4.80 11.36
CA THR A 20 -11.78 5.66 11.72
C THR A 20 -13.01 4.79 11.96
N THR A 21 -13.58 4.87 13.16
CA THR A 21 -14.78 4.12 13.52
C THR A 21 -15.69 4.97 14.41
N LYS A 22 -16.99 4.66 14.42
CA LYS A 22 -17.92 5.28 15.39
C LYS A 22 -17.69 4.62 16.76
N PRO A 23 -17.74 5.37 17.88
CA PRO A 23 -17.42 4.83 19.21
C PRO A 23 -18.15 3.54 19.58
N ARG A 24 -19.41 3.39 19.14
CA ARG A 24 -20.25 2.21 19.40
C ARG A 24 -19.79 0.91 18.71
N TYR A 25 -18.82 0.97 17.80
CA TYR A 25 -18.31 -0.17 17.03
C TYR A 25 -16.83 -0.46 17.31
N LYS A 26 -16.22 0.23 18.28
CA LYS A 26 -14.80 0.08 18.59
C LYS A 26 -14.42 -1.35 18.98
N ASP A 27 -15.34 -2.07 19.64
CA ASP A 27 -15.11 -3.43 20.12
C ASP A 27 -15.51 -4.51 19.09
N ASP A 28 -16.12 -4.12 17.96
CA ASP A 28 -16.61 -5.05 16.92
C ASP A 28 -15.49 -5.53 15.97
N PHE A 29 -14.30 -4.94 16.05
CA PHE A 29 -13.16 -5.29 15.20
C PHE A 29 -11.85 -5.25 15.98
N ASN A 30 -10.91 -6.11 15.58
CA ASN A 30 -9.54 -6.04 16.04
C ASN A 30 -8.71 -5.23 15.03
N PRO A 31 -8.16 -4.06 15.40
CA PRO A 31 -7.29 -3.26 14.54
C PRO A 31 -6.14 -4.05 13.90
N ASP A 32 -5.64 -5.09 14.57
CA ASP A 32 -4.48 -5.87 14.14
C ASP A 32 -4.80 -6.81 12.97
N GLU A 33 -6.07 -7.06 12.68
CA GLU A 33 -6.48 -7.81 11.49
C GLU A 33 -6.28 -7.03 10.18
N ILE A 34 -6.07 -5.70 10.28
CA ILE A 34 -5.84 -4.81 9.16
C ILE A 34 -4.38 -4.34 9.21
N TYR A 35 -3.54 -4.82 8.30
CA TYR A 35 -2.10 -4.53 8.31
C TYR A 35 -1.52 -4.52 6.91
N LEU A 36 -0.30 -3.99 6.75
CA LEU A 36 0.44 -4.09 5.49
C LEU A 36 1.15 -5.43 5.43
N ASP A 37 0.95 -6.15 4.35
CA ASP A 37 1.63 -7.40 4.08
C ASP A 37 2.50 -7.25 2.83
N ARG A 38 3.49 -8.13 2.71
CA ARG A 38 4.49 -8.10 1.65
C ARG A 38 4.59 -9.46 0.98
N LEU A 39 4.74 -9.43 -0.33
CA LEU A 39 5.15 -10.60 -1.09
C LEU A 39 6.32 -10.22 -2.00
N ASP A 40 7.32 -11.09 -2.01
CA ASP A 40 8.51 -10.91 -2.82
C ASP A 40 8.29 -11.63 -4.16
N GLY A 41 8.31 -10.86 -5.25
CA GLY A 41 8.38 -11.37 -6.60
C GLY A 41 9.83 -11.67 -6.99
N ARG A 42 10.08 -11.90 -8.29
CA ARG A 42 11.44 -12.17 -8.77
C ARG A 42 12.30 -10.91 -8.73
N ASN A 43 11.75 -9.80 -9.22
CA ASN A 43 12.40 -8.50 -9.33
C ASN A 43 11.53 -7.38 -8.74
N SER A 44 10.51 -7.74 -7.97
CA SER A 44 9.46 -6.84 -7.50
C SER A 44 9.15 -7.10 -6.03
N ILE A 45 8.71 -6.05 -5.33
CA ILE A 45 8.20 -6.14 -3.97
C ILE A 45 6.76 -5.65 -4.02
N PHE A 46 5.82 -6.53 -3.69
CA PHE A 46 4.41 -6.16 -3.60
C PHE A 46 4.07 -5.84 -2.15
N VAL A 47 3.55 -4.64 -1.91
CA VAL A 47 3.01 -4.22 -0.62
C VAL A 47 1.53 -3.94 -0.76
N PHE A 48 0.71 -4.55 0.08
CA PHE A 48 -0.74 -4.43 0.02
C PHE A 48 -1.37 -4.53 1.40
N VAL A 49 -2.63 -4.09 1.51
CA VAL A 49 -3.37 -4.17 2.77
C VAL A 49 -3.96 -5.57 2.94
N ARG A 50 -3.55 -6.29 3.99
CA ARG A 50 -4.26 -7.48 4.43
C ARG A 50 -5.41 -7.06 5.35
N GLN A 51 -6.59 -7.65 5.12
CA GLN A 51 -7.76 -7.51 5.98
C GLN A 51 -8.67 -8.75 5.82
N PRO A 52 -9.61 -9.00 6.74
CA PRO A 52 -10.49 -10.16 6.67
C PRO A 52 -11.28 -10.24 5.35
N GLY A 53 -11.19 -11.37 4.66
CA GLY A 53 -11.97 -11.64 3.45
C GLY A 53 -11.41 -11.07 2.15
N VAL A 54 -10.24 -10.43 2.19
CA VAL A 54 -9.45 -10.14 0.99
C VAL A 54 -8.81 -11.43 0.48
N GLU A 55 -8.83 -11.60 -0.84
CA GLU A 55 -8.04 -12.60 -1.53
C GLU A 55 -6.87 -11.94 -2.25
N VAL A 56 -5.67 -12.50 -2.05
CA VAL A 56 -4.44 -12.04 -2.69
C VAL A 56 -3.78 -13.22 -3.39
N ARG A 57 -3.40 -13.03 -4.65
CA ARG A 57 -2.69 -14.04 -5.44
C ARG A 57 -1.61 -13.35 -6.28
N ILE A 58 -0.48 -14.01 -6.47
CA ILE A 58 0.54 -13.59 -7.42
C ILE A 58 0.52 -14.53 -8.62
N GLN A 59 0.53 -13.96 -9.81
CA GLN A 59 0.71 -14.69 -11.06
C GLN A 59 1.85 -14.03 -11.84
N GLY A 60 3.04 -14.63 -11.83
CA GLY A 60 4.23 -13.99 -12.38
C GLY A 60 4.60 -12.72 -11.61
N ASP A 61 4.67 -11.59 -12.31
CA ASP A 61 4.94 -10.27 -11.75
C ASP A 61 3.66 -9.43 -11.56
N GLU A 62 2.49 -10.07 -11.49
CA GLU A 62 1.22 -9.41 -11.26
C GLU A 62 0.61 -9.77 -9.89
N LEU A 63 0.18 -8.73 -9.14
CA LEU A 63 -0.57 -8.87 -7.90
C LEU A 63 -2.08 -8.78 -8.18
N HIS A 64 -2.78 -9.89 -7.98
CA HIS A 64 -4.24 -9.89 -7.96
C HIS A 64 -4.76 -9.67 -6.54
N TYR A 65 -5.46 -8.56 -6.36
CA TYR A 65 -6.04 -8.15 -5.08
C TYR A 65 -7.56 -8.03 -5.20
N ASP A 66 -8.31 -8.88 -4.51
CA ASP A 66 -9.78 -8.87 -4.50
C ASP A 66 -10.32 -8.69 -3.07
N SER A 67 -10.79 -7.48 -2.77
CA SER A 67 -11.49 -7.14 -1.52
C SER A 67 -13.01 -7.35 -1.58
N ARG A 68 -13.55 -7.79 -2.71
CA ARG A 68 -15.01 -7.83 -2.97
C ARG A 68 -15.67 -9.12 -2.47
N LYS A 69 -14.91 -10.19 -2.20
CA LYS A 69 -15.45 -11.52 -1.82
C LYS A 69 -16.15 -11.59 -0.46
N ARG A 70 -15.90 -10.66 0.48
CA ARG A 70 -16.72 -10.49 1.70
C ARG A 70 -17.38 -9.12 1.86
N SER A 71 -16.99 -8.12 1.05
CA SER A 71 -17.49 -6.75 1.18
C SER A 71 -18.99 -6.60 0.87
N ARG A 72 -19.55 -7.38 -0.06
CA ARG A 72 -20.95 -7.21 -0.53
C ARG A 72 -22.07 -7.44 0.50
N LYS A 73 -21.80 -8.03 1.67
CA LYS A 73 -22.83 -8.23 2.72
C LYS A 73 -22.53 -7.60 4.07
N LYS A 74 -21.28 -7.22 4.36
CA LYS A 74 -20.91 -6.71 5.68
C LYS A 74 -20.23 -5.33 5.68
N TYR A 75 -19.68 -4.86 4.57
CA TYR A 75 -18.89 -3.61 4.55
C TYR A 75 -19.23 -2.63 3.42
N SER A 76 -19.90 -3.05 2.33
CA SER A 76 -20.16 -2.14 1.19
C SER A 76 -21.28 -1.12 1.41
N ASN A 77 -21.89 -1.09 2.58
CA ASN A 77 -22.92 -0.12 2.99
C ASN A 77 -22.77 0.25 4.48
N ASP A 78 -21.58 -0.03 5.04
CA ASP A 78 -21.36 -0.03 6.47
C ASP A 78 -20.31 1.00 6.85
N ASP A 79 -20.75 2.24 7.10
CA ASP A 79 -19.93 3.36 7.61
C ASP A 79 -19.39 3.10 9.05
N ARG A 80 -19.16 1.84 9.42
CA ARG A 80 -18.68 1.44 10.74
C ARG A 80 -17.17 1.57 10.84
N LEU A 81 -16.45 1.36 9.74
CA LEU A 81 -15.01 1.25 9.73
C LEU A 81 -14.42 1.75 8.42
N ASP A 82 -13.63 2.81 8.49
CA ASP A 82 -12.72 3.26 7.43
C ASP A 82 -11.29 3.07 7.90
N PHE A 83 -10.39 2.79 6.96
CA PHE A 83 -8.95 2.76 7.26
C PHE A 83 -8.13 3.32 6.10
N GLU A 84 -6.99 3.89 6.46
CA GLU A 84 -6.03 4.48 5.54
C GLU A 84 -4.61 4.07 5.94
N PHE A 85 -3.75 3.88 4.94
CA PHE A 85 -2.32 3.65 5.14
C PHE A 85 -1.52 4.74 4.45
N ASN A 86 -0.81 5.53 5.26
CA ASN A 86 0.11 6.53 4.77
C ASN A 86 1.51 5.92 4.64
N LEU A 87 1.89 5.58 3.40
CA LEU A 87 3.13 4.89 3.09
C LEU A 87 4.29 5.85 2.81
N GLN A 88 5.47 5.48 3.31
CA GLN A 88 6.76 6.05 2.95
C GLN A 88 7.73 4.93 2.55
N ALA A 89 8.40 5.11 1.42
CA ALA A 89 9.45 4.21 0.94
C ALA A 89 10.80 4.93 0.94
N LYS A 90 11.85 4.26 1.41
CA LYS A 90 13.24 4.65 1.19
C LYS A 90 13.89 3.62 0.30
N ILE A 91 14.48 4.08 -0.80
CA ILE A 91 15.02 3.24 -1.85
C ILE A 91 16.50 3.61 -2.04
N PRO A 92 17.42 2.63 -2.13
CA PRO A 92 18.81 2.91 -2.45
C PRO A 92 18.92 3.71 -3.75
N ARG A 93 19.39 4.96 -3.67
CA ARG A 93 19.30 5.91 -4.79
C ARG A 93 20.10 5.53 -6.04
N HIS A 94 21.00 4.56 -5.92
CA HIS A 94 21.80 4.01 -7.00
C HIS A 94 21.07 2.90 -7.79
N LEU A 95 19.87 2.51 -7.37
CA LEU A 95 19.03 1.59 -8.14
C LEU A 95 18.21 2.35 -9.19
N MET A 96 17.92 1.66 -10.29
CA MET A 96 16.82 2.02 -11.17
C MET A 96 15.54 1.45 -10.55
N ALA A 97 14.51 2.26 -10.39
CA ALA A 97 13.29 1.85 -9.71
C ALA A 97 12.04 2.12 -10.56
N GLU A 98 11.08 1.21 -10.49
CA GLU A 98 9.71 1.42 -10.95
C GLU A 98 8.79 1.40 -9.72
N ILE A 99 7.99 2.45 -9.54
CA ILE A 99 7.11 2.62 -8.39
C ILE A 99 5.67 2.73 -8.89
N SER A 100 4.91 1.65 -8.75
CA SER A 100 3.51 1.58 -9.18
C SER A 100 2.57 1.47 -7.99
N THR A 101 1.58 2.38 -7.92
CA THR A 101 0.66 2.46 -6.77
C THR A 101 -0.79 2.57 -7.21
N ILE A 102 -1.70 2.09 -6.35
CA ILE A 102 -3.14 2.37 -6.43
C ILE A 102 -3.47 3.25 -5.22
N ASN A 103 -3.08 4.53 -5.27
CA ASN A 103 -3.24 5.46 -4.16
C ASN A 103 -4.24 6.57 -4.52
N GLY A 104 -5.18 6.88 -3.61
CA GLY A 104 -6.10 8.00 -3.79
C GLY A 104 -5.46 9.38 -3.60
N GLY A 105 -4.27 9.44 -2.96
CA GLY A 105 -3.46 10.65 -2.82
C GLY A 105 -2.32 10.72 -3.83
N GLU A 106 -1.47 11.74 -3.70
CA GLU A 106 -0.30 11.94 -4.56
C GLU A 106 0.84 10.95 -4.27
N VAL A 107 1.64 10.66 -5.30
CA VAL A 107 2.95 9.99 -5.19
C VAL A 107 4.02 11.02 -5.46
N VAL A 108 4.90 11.25 -4.48
CA VAL A 108 6.06 12.13 -4.60
C VAL A 108 7.32 11.27 -4.53
N VAL A 109 8.19 11.40 -5.52
CA VAL A 109 9.45 10.68 -5.62
C VAL A 109 10.59 11.69 -5.68
N GLU A 110 11.59 11.54 -4.81
CA GLU A 110 12.71 12.48 -4.74
C GLU A 110 14.04 11.75 -4.48
N GLY A 111 15.17 12.37 -4.84
CA GLY A 111 16.50 11.92 -4.41
C GLY A 111 17.07 10.68 -5.11
N MET A 112 16.44 10.20 -6.20
CA MET A 112 16.94 9.10 -7.03
C MET A 112 18.07 9.55 -7.97
N LYS A 113 19.06 8.67 -8.24
CA LYS A 113 20.21 8.99 -9.13
C LYS A 113 20.22 8.20 -10.44
N ASN A 114 19.82 6.94 -10.43
CA ASN A 114 19.94 6.03 -11.59
C ASN A 114 18.63 5.83 -12.39
N GLY A 115 17.69 6.77 -12.25
CA GLY A 115 16.41 6.78 -12.95
C GLY A 115 15.26 6.20 -12.13
N VAL A 116 14.09 6.80 -12.26
CA VAL A 116 12.86 6.31 -11.62
C VAL A 116 11.67 6.53 -12.54
N GLU A 117 10.84 5.50 -12.63
CA GLU A 117 9.51 5.58 -13.24
C GLU A 117 8.48 5.44 -12.13
N ALA A 118 7.45 6.29 -12.15
CA ALA A 118 6.43 6.30 -11.12
C ALA A 118 5.03 6.41 -11.72
N PHE A 119 4.13 5.58 -11.23
CA PHE A 119 2.76 5.46 -11.67
C PHE A 119 1.80 5.45 -10.49
N ASN A 120 0.67 6.14 -10.64
CA ASN A 120 -0.40 6.14 -9.66
C ASN A 120 -1.75 6.07 -10.36
N VAL A 121 -2.53 5.05 -10.04
CA VAL A 121 -3.81 4.80 -10.71
C VAL A 121 -4.87 5.84 -10.38
N ASN A 122 -4.92 6.31 -9.12
CA ASN A 122 -6.01 7.17 -8.63
C ASN A 122 -5.56 8.58 -8.21
N GLY A 123 -4.36 9.01 -8.60
CA GLY A 123 -3.83 10.32 -8.20
C GLY A 123 -2.63 10.78 -9.01
N SER A 124 -2.13 11.96 -8.66
CA SER A 124 -0.98 12.59 -9.32
C SER A 124 0.34 11.92 -8.96
N VAL A 125 1.33 12.12 -9.83
CA VAL A 125 2.72 11.71 -9.63
C VAL A 125 3.63 12.93 -9.81
N PHE A 126 4.58 13.09 -8.89
CA PHE A 126 5.66 14.08 -8.94
C PHE A 126 7.00 13.35 -8.79
N VAL A 127 7.92 13.58 -9.72
CA VAL A 127 9.27 12.98 -9.79
C VAL A 127 10.30 14.08 -9.96
#